data_AF-A0A6G3XX74-F1
#
_entry.id   AF-A0A6G3XX74-F1
#
_cell.length_a   1.000
_cell.length_b   1.000
_cell.length_c   1.000
_cell.angle_alpha   90.00
_cell.angle_beta   90.00
_cell.angle_gamma   90.00
#
_symmetry.space_group_name_H-M   'P 1'
#
loop_
_entity.id
_entity.type
_entity.pdbx_description
1 polymer ?
#
loop_
_entity_poly.entity_id
_entity_poly.type
_entity_poly.pdbx_seq_one_letter_code
_entity_poly.pdbx_strand_id
1 'polypeptide(L)'
;MFLHQEVVHIGFNMLGLWWLGGQLEAALGRSRYLALYLLSGLAGSALTYLIAAPNQGSLGASGAVYGLFGATAVLMRRMNYDMRPVLVLLAINMVFTFTWGGIAWEAHVGGLIAGVVIAIGMVHAPRERRTAVQAGACALVLLASIGIIVARTMSLT
;
A
#
# COMPACT_ATOMS: atom_id res chain seq x y z
N MET A 1 6.02 8.95 -2.86
CA MET A 1 5.41 8.29 -4.04
C MET A 1 6.17 8.55 -5.33
N PHE A 2 6.37 9.79 -5.78
CA PHE A 2 6.95 10.05 -7.12
C PHE A 2 8.48 10.26 -7.14
N LEU A 3 9.04 10.83 -6.07
CA LEU A 3 10.49 11.05 -5.94
C LEU A 3 11.20 9.77 -5.51
N HIS A 4 12.41 9.54 -6.03
CA HIS A 4 13.25 8.37 -5.73
C HIS A 4 14.69 8.82 -5.48
N GLN A 5 15.36 8.18 -4.54
CA GLN A 5 16.73 8.51 -4.14
C GLN A 5 17.77 7.88 -5.08
N GLU A 6 17.52 6.64 -5.53
CA GLU A 6 18.48 5.83 -6.28
C GLU A 6 17.86 5.25 -7.55
N VAL A 7 18.69 5.07 -8.59
CA VAL A 7 18.26 4.46 -9.87
C VAL A 7 17.76 3.03 -9.67
N VAL A 8 18.44 2.25 -8.82
CA VAL A 8 18.03 0.88 -8.49
C VAL A 8 16.68 0.87 -7.75
N HIS A 9 16.45 1.85 -6.87
CA HIS A 9 15.19 1.96 -6.13
C HIS A 9 14.00 2.25 -7.05
N ILE A 10 14.12 3.17 -8.01
CA ILE A 10 13.06 3.38 -9.00
C ILE A 10 12.87 2.14 -9.88
N GLY A 11 13.95 1.46 -10.27
CA GLY A 11 13.89 0.22 -11.04
C GLY A 11 13.03 -0.87 -10.36
N PHE A 12 13.26 -1.14 -9.07
CA PHE A 12 12.46 -2.11 -8.31
C PHE A 12 11.00 -1.68 -8.14
N ASN A 13 10.73 -0.39 -7.91
CA ASN A 13 9.35 0.09 -7.82
C ASN A 13 8.60 -0.05 -9.14
N MET A 14 9.25 0.28 -10.27
CA MET A 14 8.64 0.12 -11.60
C MET A 14 8.42 -1.35 -11.94
N LEU A 15 9.35 -2.24 -11.57
CA LEU A 15 9.17 -3.68 -11.71
C LEU A 15 7.96 -4.19 -10.91
N GLY A 16 7.81 -3.74 -9.65
CA GLY A 16 6.66 -4.08 -8.81
C GLY A 16 5.33 -3.59 -9.41
N LEU A 17 5.31 -2.36 -9.93
CA LEU A 17 4.15 -1.81 -10.62
C LEU A 17 3.83 -2.56 -11.92
N TRP A 18 4.84 -2.94 -12.69
CA TRP A 18 4.64 -3.66 -13.93
C TRP A 18 4.08 -5.08 -13.69
N TRP A 19 4.60 -5.79 -12.69
CA TRP A 19 4.12 -7.14 -12.37
C TRP A 19 2.76 -7.18 -11.70
N LEU A 20 2.49 -6.31 -10.73
CA LEU A 20 1.26 -6.35 -9.93
C LEU A 20 0.17 -5.44 -10.50
N GLY A 21 0.57 -4.28 -11.04
CA GLY A 21 -0.34 -3.20 -11.40
C GLY A 21 -1.32 -3.60 -12.51
N GLY A 22 -0.83 -4.19 -13.60
CA GLY A 22 -1.68 -4.59 -14.72
C GLY A 22 -2.75 -5.63 -14.33
N GLN A 23 -2.39 -6.61 -13.50
CA GLN A 23 -3.31 -7.64 -13.03
C GLN A 23 -4.39 -7.05 -12.10
N LEU A 24 -3.99 -6.16 -11.18
CA LEU A 24 -4.92 -5.47 -10.28
C LEU A 24 -5.82 -4.48 -11.01
N GLU A 25 -5.30 -3.73 -11.99
CA GLU A 25 -6.10 -2.83 -12.82
C GLU A 25 -7.14 -3.60 -13.63
N ALA A 26 -6.77 -4.73 -14.22
CA ALA A 26 -7.71 -5.60 -14.93
C ALA A 26 -8.79 -6.16 -14.01
N ALA A 27 -8.45 -6.56 -12.78
CA ALA A 27 -9.39 -7.12 -11.83
C ALA A 27 -10.33 -6.09 -11.18
N LEU A 28 -9.81 -4.89 -10.87
CA LEU A 28 -10.53 -3.86 -10.10
C LEU A 28 -11.13 -2.77 -10.99
N GLY A 29 -10.56 -2.53 -12.16
CA GLY A 29 -10.81 -1.37 -13.01
C GLY A 29 -9.96 -0.16 -12.61
N ARG A 30 -9.74 0.73 -13.60
CA ARG A 30 -8.77 1.85 -13.54
C ARG A 30 -8.93 2.76 -12.32
N SER A 31 -10.16 3.21 -12.02
CA SER A 31 -10.41 4.14 -10.92
C SER A 31 -10.17 3.52 -9.55
N ARG A 32 -10.55 2.24 -9.37
CA ARG A 32 -10.35 1.52 -8.12
C ARG A 32 -8.88 1.18 -7.89
N TYR A 33 -8.18 0.78 -8.95
CA TYR A 33 -6.74 0.58 -8.91
C TYR A 33 -5.99 1.87 -8.52
N LEU A 34 -6.36 3.00 -9.13
CA LEU A 34 -5.75 4.28 -8.80
C LEU A 34 -6.00 4.67 -7.34
N ALA A 35 -7.24 4.51 -6.84
CA ALA A 35 -7.57 4.77 -5.44
C ALA A 35 -6.76 3.87 -4.49
N LEU A 36 -6.69 2.56 -4.77
CA LEU A 36 -5.89 1.61 -4.03
C LEU A 36 -4.42 2.04 -3.95
N TYR A 37 -3.82 2.39 -5.10
CA TYR A 37 -2.42 2.79 -5.17
C TYR A 37 -2.14 4.07 -4.37
N LEU A 38 -2.93 5.13 -4.60
CA LEU A 38 -2.73 6.42 -3.94
C LEU A 38 -2.99 6.35 -2.43
N LEU A 39 -4.05 5.67 -2.00
CA LEU A 39 -4.39 5.55 -0.58
C LEU A 39 -3.41 4.67 0.18
N SER A 40 -2.89 3.60 -0.46
CA SER A 40 -1.83 2.79 0.16
C SER A 40 -0.55 3.60 0.34
N GLY A 41 -0.16 4.39 -0.66
CA GLY A 41 0.99 5.29 -0.55
C GLY A 41 0.80 6.38 0.51
N LEU A 42 -0.40 6.95 0.61
CA LEU A 42 -0.74 7.94 1.65
C LEU A 42 -0.68 7.33 3.06
N ALA A 43 -1.27 6.15 3.25
CA ALA A 43 -1.26 5.46 4.53
C ALA A 43 0.14 5.05 4.97
N GLY A 44 0.98 4.60 4.02
CA GLY A 44 2.40 4.37 4.25
C GLY A 44 3.10 5.64 4.75
N SER A 45 2.96 6.75 4.04
CA SER A 45 3.53 8.05 4.44
C SER A 45 3.01 8.53 5.80
N ALA A 46 1.72 8.34 6.09
CA ALA A 46 1.12 8.72 7.36
C ALA A 46 1.72 7.90 8.52
N LEU A 47 1.92 6.59 8.33
CA LEU A 47 2.55 5.75 9.33
C LEU A 47 4.02 6.14 9.55
N THR A 48 4.78 6.38 8.49
CA THR A 48 6.13 6.93 8.60
C THR A 48 6.12 8.22 9.42
N TYR A 49 5.24 9.16 9.10
CA TYR A 49 5.18 10.45 9.81
C TYR A 49 4.89 10.29 11.31
N LEU A 50 4.09 9.29 11.68
CA LEU A 50 3.73 9.01 13.07
C LEU A 50 4.91 8.50 13.90
N ILE A 51 5.65 7.51 13.38
CA ILE A 51 6.58 6.71 14.19
C ILE A 51 8.06 6.81 13.78
N ALA A 52 8.37 7.28 12.57
CA ALA A 52 9.76 7.42 12.13
C ALA A 52 10.49 8.53 12.91
N ALA A 53 11.81 8.44 12.97
CA ALA A 53 12.62 9.45 13.61
C ALA A 53 12.51 10.80 12.88
N PRO A 54 12.62 11.95 13.58
CA PRO A 54 12.67 13.25 12.94
C PRO A 54 13.75 13.29 11.85
N ASN A 55 13.44 13.90 10.70
CA ASN A 55 14.31 14.00 9.52
C ASN A 55 14.67 12.68 8.83
N GLN A 56 14.03 11.55 9.20
CA GLN A 56 14.12 10.34 8.41
C GLN A 56 13.33 10.52 7.10
N GLY A 57 14.05 10.58 5.99
CA GLY A 57 13.44 10.69 4.66
C GLY A 57 12.65 9.43 4.30
N SER A 58 11.41 9.62 3.82
CA SER A 58 10.62 8.55 3.21
C SER A 58 10.26 8.93 1.79
N LEU A 59 11.06 8.43 0.85
CA LEU A 59 10.97 8.70 -0.57
C LEU A 59 10.67 7.41 -1.33
N GLY A 60 9.97 7.50 -2.46
CA GLY A 60 9.66 6.35 -3.32
C GLY A 60 8.18 5.98 -3.38
N ALA A 61 7.88 5.09 -4.34
CA ALA A 61 6.55 4.49 -4.56
C ALA A 61 6.34 3.20 -3.75
N SER A 62 7.37 2.71 -3.07
CA SER A 62 7.40 1.38 -2.46
C SER A 62 6.27 1.13 -1.44
N GLY A 63 5.90 2.12 -0.62
CA GLY A 63 4.72 1.99 0.26
C GLY A 63 3.43 1.66 -0.50
N ALA A 64 3.20 2.31 -1.65
CA ALA A 64 2.05 1.99 -2.50
C ALA A 64 2.18 0.60 -3.15
N VAL A 65 3.38 0.20 -3.58
CA VAL A 65 3.66 -1.15 -4.13
C VAL A 65 3.40 -2.25 -3.08
N TYR A 66 3.78 -2.03 -1.82
CA TYR A 66 3.43 -2.92 -0.71
C TYR A 66 1.92 -3.02 -0.51
N GLY A 67 1.17 -1.94 -0.71
CA GLY A 67 -0.29 -2.00 -0.79
C GLY A 67 -0.80 -2.88 -1.93
N LEU A 68 -0.15 -2.85 -3.10
CA LEU A 68 -0.49 -3.75 -4.22
C LEU A 68 -0.18 -5.22 -3.89
N PHE A 69 0.89 -5.51 -3.15
CA PHE A 69 1.15 -6.87 -2.64
C PHE A 69 0.01 -7.35 -1.74
N GLY A 70 -0.42 -6.52 -0.79
CA GLY A 70 -1.55 -6.81 0.10
C GLY A 70 -2.84 -7.06 -0.68
N ALA A 71 -3.14 -6.21 -1.66
CA ALA A 71 -4.32 -6.35 -2.50
C ALA A 71 -4.28 -7.62 -3.36
N THR A 72 -3.12 -7.93 -3.93
CA THR A 72 -2.91 -9.16 -4.70
C THR A 72 -3.13 -10.39 -3.83
N ALA A 73 -2.60 -10.42 -2.60
CA ALA A 73 -2.81 -11.52 -1.68
C ALA A 73 -4.30 -11.75 -1.36
N VAL A 74 -5.06 -10.67 -1.12
CA VAL A 74 -6.52 -10.75 -0.88
C VAL A 74 -7.25 -11.29 -2.12
N LEU A 75 -6.89 -10.81 -3.31
CA LEU A 75 -7.51 -11.26 -4.56
C LEU A 75 -7.21 -12.73 -4.85
N MET A 76 -5.95 -13.16 -4.75
CA MET A 76 -5.54 -14.56 -4.94
C MET A 76 -6.25 -15.48 -3.95
N ARG A 77 -6.36 -15.06 -2.68
CA ARG A 77 -7.11 -15.82 -1.67
C ARG A 77 -8.58 -15.97 -2.04
N ARG A 78 -9.23 -14.91 -2.52
CA ARG A 78 -10.62 -14.93 -2.98
C ARG A 78 -10.82 -15.87 -4.17
N MET A 79 -9.88 -15.86 -5.11
CA MET A 79 -9.92 -16.69 -6.32
C MET A 79 -9.45 -18.13 -6.08
N ASN A 80 -9.06 -18.46 -4.84
CA ASN A 80 -8.52 -19.75 -4.45
C ASN A 80 -7.27 -20.17 -5.27
N TYR A 81 -6.45 -19.19 -5.63
CA TYR A 81 -5.15 -19.41 -6.27
C TYR A 81 -4.05 -19.68 -5.25
N ASP A 82 -2.97 -20.32 -5.71
CA ASP A 82 -1.78 -20.56 -4.89
C ASP A 82 -1.15 -19.24 -4.46
N MET A 83 -1.14 -18.97 -3.16
CA MET A 83 -0.58 -17.75 -2.57
C MET A 83 0.94 -17.80 -2.39
N ARG A 84 1.58 -18.96 -2.55
CA ARG A 84 3.02 -19.11 -2.32
C ARG A 84 3.85 -18.10 -3.11
N PRO A 85 3.62 -17.83 -4.41
CA PRO A 85 4.44 -16.89 -5.16
C PRO A 85 4.39 -15.46 -4.61
N VAL A 86 3.19 -14.96 -4.29
CA VAL A 86 3.03 -13.59 -3.76
C VAL A 86 3.59 -13.49 -2.34
N LEU A 87 3.40 -14.52 -1.50
CA LEU A 87 3.92 -14.52 -0.13
C LEU A 87 5.44 -14.63 -0.08
N VAL A 88 6.04 -15.46 -0.95
CA VAL A 88 7.50 -15.55 -1.08
C VAL A 88 8.07 -14.23 -1.56
N LEU A 89 7.48 -13.63 -2.60
CA LEU A 89 7.96 -12.34 -3.12
C LEU A 89 7.82 -11.22 -2.07
N LEU A 90 6.69 -11.18 -1.35
CA LEU A 90 6.50 -10.25 -0.23
C LEU A 90 7.53 -10.49 0.87
N ALA A 91 7.80 -11.74 1.25
CA ALA A 91 8.78 -12.07 2.28
C ALA A 91 10.19 -11.63 1.88
N ILE A 92 10.59 -11.87 0.62
CA ILE A 92 11.88 -11.41 0.09
C ILE A 92 11.99 -9.89 0.14
N ASN A 93 10.94 -9.17 -0.31
CA ASN A 93 10.92 -7.71 -0.24
C ASN A 93 11.02 -7.23 1.20
N MET A 94 10.34 -7.90 2.14
CA MET A 94 10.38 -7.57 3.56
C MET A 94 11.78 -7.77 4.17
N VAL A 95 12.49 -8.82 3.75
CA VAL A 95 13.89 -9.03 4.13
C VAL A 95 14.73 -7.85 3.65
N PHE A 96 14.61 -7.43 2.39
CA PHE A 96 15.34 -6.25 1.90
C PHE A 96 14.97 -4.99 2.68
N THR A 97 13.69 -4.78 2.99
CA THR A 97 13.20 -3.64 3.78
C THR A 97 13.87 -3.51 5.14
N PHE A 98 14.09 -4.63 5.84
CA PHE A 98 14.69 -4.61 7.18
C PHE A 98 16.22 -4.79 7.20
N THR A 99 16.83 -5.22 6.09
CA THR A 99 18.28 -5.48 6.03
C THR A 99 19.06 -4.38 5.31
N TRP A 100 18.43 -3.59 4.45
CA TRP A 100 19.08 -2.46 3.78
C TRP A 100 18.82 -1.15 4.50
N GLY A 101 19.89 -0.38 4.74
CA GLY A 101 19.81 0.93 5.37
C GLY A 101 19.12 1.98 4.49
N GLY A 102 18.49 2.98 5.11
CA GLY A 102 17.84 4.08 4.41
C GLY A 102 16.43 3.78 3.87
N ILE A 103 15.86 2.62 4.21
CA ILE A 103 14.50 2.24 3.85
C ILE A 103 13.52 2.59 4.98
N ALA A 104 12.47 3.34 4.65
CA ALA A 104 11.36 3.59 5.56
C ALA A 104 10.42 2.37 5.61
N TRP A 105 10.72 1.41 6.49
CA TRP A 105 9.93 0.20 6.68
C TRP A 105 8.49 0.52 7.12
N GLU A 106 8.30 1.63 7.82
CA GLU A 106 7.01 2.15 8.26
C GLU A 106 6.09 2.40 7.06
N ALA A 107 6.65 2.93 5.98
CA ALA A 107 5.90 3.18 4.74
C ALA A 107 5.40 1.87 4.11
N HIS A 108 6.20 0.80 4.19
CA HIS A 108 5.87 -0.51 3.63
C HIS A 108 4.78 -1.19 4.44
N VAL A 109 4.89 -1.17 5.77
CA VAL A 109 3.87 -1.74 6.66
C VAL A 109 2.55 -0.99 6.54
N GLY A 110 2.58 0.35 6.58
CA GLY A 110 1.37 1.17 6.48
C GLY A 110 0.67 0.99 5.13
N GLY A 111 1.46 0.93 4.05
CA GLY A 111 0.95 0.67 2.72
C GLY A 111 0.35 -0.73 2.57
N LEU A 112 1.03 -1.77 3.07
CA LEU A 112 0.53 -3.15 3.05
C LEU A 112 -0.81 -3.29 3.77
N ILE A 113 -0.92 -2.73 4.99
CA ILE A 113 -2.15 -2.77 5.78
C ILE A 113 -3.30 -2.08 5.02
N ALA A 114 -3.06 -0.85 4.53
CA ALA A 114 -4.05 -0.12 3.76
C ALA A 114 -4.51 -0.87 2.50
N GLY A 115 -3.56 -1.46 1.77
CA GLY A 115 -3.85 -2.25 0.58
C GLY A 115 -4.73 -3.46 0.88
N VAL A 116 -4.46 -4.18 1.96
CA VAL A 116 -5.31 -5.31 2.42
C VAL A 116 -6.71 -4.83 2.77
N VAL A 117 -6.85 -3.76 3.57
CA VAL A 117 -8.15 -3.23 4.00
C VAL A 117 -8.99 -2.80 2.79
N ILE A 118 -8.40 -2.03 1.88
CA ILE A 118 -9.08 -1.56 0.66
C ILE A 118 -9.48 -2.75 -0.21
N ALA A 119 -8.57 -3.71 -0.43
CA ALA A 119 -8.85 -4.87 -1.27
C ALA A 119 -9.94 -5.77 -0.68
N ILE A 120 -10.00 -5.97 0.64
CA ILE A 120 -11.09 -6.68 1.29
C ILE A 120 -12.42 -6.00 0.95
N GLY A 121 -12.51 -4.68 1.13
CA GLY A 121 -13.69 -3.89 0.76
C GLY A 121 -14.02 -3.96 -0.73
N MET A 122 -13.02 -4.00 -1.62
CA MET A 122 -13.25 -4.07 -3.07
C MET A 122 -13.71 -5.44 -3.56
N VAL A 123 -13.16 -6.51 -2.99
CA VAL A 123 -13.33 -7.89 -3.46
C VAL A 123 -14.51 -8.59 -2.78
N HIS A 124 -14.84 -8.24 -1.53
CA HIS A 124 -15.90 -8.91 -0.75
C HIS A 124 -17.22 -8.11 -0.68
N ALA A 125 -17.31 -6.94 -1.33
CA ALA A 125 -18.52 -6.14 -1.27
C ALA A 125 -19.75 -6.85 -1.87
N PRO A 126 -20.90 -6.90 -1.15
CA PRO A 126 -22.15 -7.43 -1.67
C PRO A 126 -22.61 -6.63 -2.89
N ARG A 127 -23.30 -7.28 -3.84
CA ARG A 127 -23.74 -6.64 -5.09
C ARG A 127 -24.64 -5.44 -4.83
N GLU A 128 -25.50 -5.54 -3.82
CA GLU A 128 -26.52 -4.55 -3.45
C GLU A 128 -25.91 -3.29 -2.82
N ARG A 129 -24.75 -3.43 -2.17
CA ARG A 129 -24.07 -2.34 -1.45
C ARG A 129 -22.66 -2.08 -1.96
N ARG A 130 -22.36 -2.52 -3.19
CA ARG A 130 -21.00 -2.58 -3.73
C ARG A 130 -20.28 -1.24 -3.63
N THR A 131 -20.90 -0.20 -4.14
CA THR A 131 -20.33 1.16 -4.15
C THR A 131 -20.13 1.69 -2.73
N ALA A 132 -21.11 1.48 -1.84
CA ALA A 132 -21.03 1.97 -0.47
C ALA A 132 -19.91 1.30 0.33
N VAL A 133 -19.75 -0.03 0.22
CA VAL A 133 -18.67 -0.76 0.91
C VAL A 133 -17.30 -0.38 0.35
N GLN A 134 -17.19 -0.24 -0.97
CA GLN A 134 -15.94 0.18 -1.62
C GLN A 134 -15.53 1.60 -1.22
N ALA A 135 -16.47 2.54 -1.28
CA ALA A 135 -16.25 3.91 -0.86
C ALA A 135 -15.94 3.98 0.64
N GLY A 136 -16.66 3.19 1.46
CA GLY A 136 -16.43 3.09 2.89
C GLY A 136 -15.03 2.60 3.25
N ALA A 137 -14.52 1.58 2.56
CA ALA A 137 -13.16 1.08 2.78
C ALA A 137 -12.09 2.13 2.40
N CYS A 138 -12.26 2.82 1.26
CA CYS A 138 -11.39 3.92 0.87
C CYS A 138 -11.46 5.09 1.86
N ALA A 139 -12.66 5.48 2.27
CA ALA A 139 -12.88 6.56 3.23
C ALA A 139 -12.29 6.23 4.60
N LEU A 140 -12.40 4.98 5.06
CA LEU A 140 -11.79 4.52 6.30
C LEU A 140 -10.27 4.73 6.28
N VAL A 141 -9.59 4.27 5.23
CA VAL A 141 -8.13 4.44 5.10
C VAL A 141 -7.75 5.91 4.98
N LEU A 142 -8.50 6.70 4.22
CA LEU A 142 -8.25 8.13 4.06
C LEU A 142 -8.40 8.87 5.39
N LEU A 143 -9.51 8.68 6.10
CA LEU A 143 -9.78 9.35 7.38
C LEU A 143 -8.81 8.90 8.46
N ALA A 144 -8.44 7.61 8.51
CA ALA A 144 -7.42 7.13 9.43
C ALA A 144 -6.06 7.79 9.14
N SER A 145 -5.67 7.89 7.87
CA SER A 145 -4.42 8.55 7.48
C SER A 145 -4.41 10.03 7.85
N ILE A 146 -5.52 10.74 7.60
CA ILE A 146 -5.68 12.15 7.99
C ILE A 146 -5.63 12.29 9.52
N GLY A 147 -6.35 11.45 10.25
CA GLY A 147 -6.37 11.46 11.72
C GLY A 147 -4.98 11.25 12.31
N ILE A 148 -4.21 10.30 11.77
CA ILE A 148 -2.82 10.07 12.16
C ILE A 148 -1.97 11.33 11.92
N ILE A 149 -2.07 11.93 10.74
CA ILE A 149 -1.29 13.12 10.39
C ILE A 149 -1.65 14.28 11.31
N VAL A 150 -2.94 14.56 11.51
CA VAL A 150 -3.41 15.65 12.36
C VAL A 150 -2.97 15.44 13.82
N ALA A 151 -3.21 14.25 14.37
CA ALA A 151 -2.82 13.93 15.75
C ALA A 151 -1.31 14.08 15.96
N ARG A 152 -0.50 13.60 15.00
CA ARG A 152 0.95 13.74 15.06
C ARG A 152 1.38 15.21 14.99
N THR A 153 0.83 15.98 14.06
CA THR A 153 1.12 17.42 13.95
C THR A 153 0.80 18.16 15.23
N MET A 154 -0.36 17.90 15.85
CA MET A 154 -0.76 18.52 17.12
C MET A 154 0.14 18.14 18.29
N SER A 155 0.85 16.99 18.23
CA SER A 155 1.83 16.61 19.25
C SER A 155 3.19 17.30 19.11
N LEU A 156 3.44 17.94 17.96
CA LEU A 156 4.69 18.62 17.63
C LEU A 156 4.60 20.15 17.78
N THR A 157 3.39 20.69 17.95
CA THR A 157 3.08 22.10 18.20
C THR A 157 2.77 22.34 19.67
#